data_AF-A0A535J7E6-F1
#
_entry.id   AF-A0A535J7E6-F1
#
_cell.length_a   1.000
_cell.length_b   1.000
_cell.length_c   1.000
_cell.angle_alpha   90.00
_cell.angle_beta   90.00
_cell.angle_gamma   90.00
#
_symmetry.space_group_name_H-M   'P 1'
#
loop_
_entity.id
_entity.type
_entity.pdbx_description
1 polymer ?
#
loop_
_entity_poly.entity_id
_entity_poly.type
_entity_poly.pdbx_seq_one_letter_code
_entity_poly.pdbx_strand_id
1 'polypeptide(L)' 'MRARRLERIALQIMPSFEVQQSYFSSFRQRTIRLLKKAASDRQSMSYHESEWQVWWQLEEELLQLP' A
#
# COMPACT_ATOMS: atom_id res chain seq x y z
N MET A 1 -15.39 -8.69 -4.74
CA MET A 1 -15.26 -8.27 -6.15
C MET A 1 -16.02 -6.95 -6.35
N ARG A 2 -15.34 -5.82 -6.52
CA ARG A 2 -15.98 -4.60 -7.03
C ARG A 2 -15.67 -4.49 -8.52
N ALA A 3 -16.72 -4.31 -9.31
CA ALA A 3 -16.65 -4.01 -10.73
C ALA A 3 -15.70 -2.84 -10.96
N ARG A 4 -14.83 -2.94 -11.97
CA ARG A 4 -13.97 -1.84 -12.43
C ARG A 4 -14.85 -0.72 -12.95
N ARG A 5 -15.16 0.23 -12.08
CA ARG A 5 -15.68 1.53 -12.48
C ARG A 5 -14.52 2.22 -13.20
N LEU A 6 -14.60 2.36 -14.52
CA LEU A 6 -13.66 3.17 -15.34
C LEU A 6 -13.82 4.68 -15.06
N GLU A 7 -14.15 5.04 -13.82
CA GLU A 7 -14.27 6.43 -13.41
C GLU A 7 -12.90 6.89 -12.93
N ARG A 8 -12.18 7.54 -13.85
CA ARG A 8 -10.98 8.37 -13.62
C ARG A 8 -9.76 7.59 -13.13
N ILE A 9 -9.05 6.96 -14.06
CA ILE A 9 -7.60 6.72 -13.85
C ILE A 9 -6.95 8.11 -13.81
N ALA A 10 -6.68 8.62 -12.60
CA ALA A 10 -5.96 9.87 -12.40
C ALA A 10 -4.46 9.62 -12.64
N LEU A 11 -4.07 9.61 -13.91
CA LEU A 11 -2.66 9.47 -14.29
C LEU A 11 -1.91 10.72 -13.82
N GLN A 12 -1.00 10.53 -12.87
CA GLN A 12 -0.03 11.54 -12.43
C GLN A 12 1.36 11.16 -12.95
N ILE A 13 2.29 12.11 -12.93
CA ILE A 13 3.69 11.82 -13.21
C ILE A 13 4.22 10.91 -12.11
N MET A 14 4.79 9.77 -12.49
CA MET A 14 5.45 8.90 -11.53
C MET A 14 6.66 9.64 -10.94
N PRO A 15 6.79 9.72 -9.59
CA PRO A 15 7.96 10.33 -8.96
C PRO A 15 9.27 9.65 -9.37
N SER A 16 10.41 10.32 -9.20
CA SER A 16 11.71 9.69 -9.53
C SER A 16 11.95 8.45 -8.70
N PHE A 17 12.82 7.56 -9.18
CA PHE A 17 13.18 6.36 -8.44
C PHE A 17 13.74 6.68 -7.04
N GLU A 18 14.54 7.74 -6.89
CA GLU A 18 15.08 8.10 -5.57
C GLU A 18 13.97 8.49 -4.59
N VAL A 19 12.95 9.20 -5.08
CA VAL A 19 11.77 9.57 -4.28
C VAL A 19 10.96 8.31 -3.92
N GLN A 20 10.70 7.42 -4.88
CA GLN A 20 9.98 6.17 -4.62
C GLN A 20 10.68 5.27 -3.61
N GLN A 21 12.02 5.19 -3.68
CA GLN A 21 12.82 4.28 -2.87
C GLN A 21 12.63 4.52 -1.36
N SER A 22 12.45 5.77 -0.93
CA SER A 22 12.21 6.07 0.50
C SER A 22 10.92 5.43 1.01
N TYR A 23 9.87 5.39 0.19
CA TYR A 23 8.58 4.78 0.53
C TYR A 23 8.69 3.25 0.55
N PHE A 24 9.28 2.67 -0.50
CA PHE A 24 9.38 1.21 -0.66
C PHE A 24 10.35 0.55 0.33
N SER A 25 11.36 1.28 0.82
CA SER A 25 12.32 0.75 1.80
C SER A 25 11.66 0.22 3.08
N SER A 26 10.47 0.76 3.42
CA SER A 26 9.72 0.40 4.61
C SER A 26 8.71 -0.74 4.40
N PHE A 27 8.54 -1.24 3.17
CA PHE A 27 7.46 -2.16 2.78
C PHE A 27 7.31 -3.35 3.74
N ARG A 28 8.38 -4.13 3.91
CA ARG A 28 8.36 -5.32 4.78
C ARG A 28 8.03 -4.98 6.23
N GLN A 29 8.53 -3.86 6.73
CA GLN A 29 8.24 -3.41 8.10
C GLN A 29 6.76 -3.07 8.28
N ARG A 30 6.14 -2.43 7.27
CA ARG A 30 4.69 -2.14 7.26
C ARG A 30 3.87 -3.42 7.21
N THR A 31 4.27 -4.39 6.38
CA THR A 31 3.61 -5.70 6.28
C THR A 31 3.60 -6.42 7.62
N ILE A 32 4.76 -6.51 8.28
CA ILE A 32 4.88 -7.13 9.61
C ILE A 32 4.02 -6.37 10.65
N ARG A 33 3.96 -5.04 10.57
CA ARG A 33 3.14 -4.23 11.47
C ARG A 33 1.65 -4.54 11.32
N LEU A 34 1.16 -4.69 10.09
CA LEU A 34 -0.24 -5.07 9.83
C LEU A 34 -0.56 -6.46 10.38
N LEU A 35 0.31 -7.45 10.15
CA LEU A 35 0.13 -8.80 10.67
C LEU A 35 0.12 -8.83 12.20
N LYS A 36 1.03 -8.09 12.84
CA LYS A 36 1.04 -7.96 14.31
C LYS A 36 -0.25 -7.32 14.81
N LYS A 37 -0.72 -6.26 14.16
CA LYS A 37 -1.97 -5.60 14.50
C LYS A 37 -3.17 -6.55 14.36
N ALA A 38 -3.27 -7.27 13.25
CA ALA A 38 -4.35 -8.24 13.02
C ALA A 38 -4.36 -9.32 14.12
N ALA A 39 -3.18 -9.86 14.46
CA ALA A 39 -3.03 -10.81 15.55
C ALA A 39 -3.48 -10.25 16.91
N SER A 40 -3.09 -9.00 17.23
CA SER A 40 -3.54 -8.30 18.45
C SER A 40 -5.05 -8.07 18.47
N ASP A 41 -5.64 -7.74 17.32
CA ASP A 41 -7.07 -7.49 17.16
C ASP A 41 -7.89 -8.79 17.04
N ARG A 42 -7.24 -9.97 17.19
CA ARG A 42 -7.83 -11.31 17.01
C ARG A 42 -8.48 -11.51 15.62
N GLN A 43 -7.96 -10.82 14.62
CA GLN A 43 -8.37 -10.95 13.23
C GLN A 43 -7.35 -11.82 12.48
N SER A 44 -7.85 -12.71 11.62
CA SER A 44 -6.99 -13.42 10.68
C SER A 44 -6.63 -12.50 9.52
N MET A 45 -5.33 -12.40 9.23
CA MET A 45 -4.82 -11.74 8.04
C MET A 45 -3.68 -12.59 7.49
N SER A 46 -3.78 -12.97 6.23
CA SER A 46 -2.70 -13.64 5.52
C SER A 46 -1.58 -12.66 5.18
N TYR A 47 -0.39 -13.20 4.99
CA TYR A 47 0.75 -12.41 4.52
C TYR A 47 0.42 -11.70 3.19
N HIS A 48 -0.23 -12.38 2.25
CA HIS A 48 -0.61 -11.81 0.97
C HIS A 48 -1.61 -10.64 1.10
N GLU A 49 -2.63 -10.77 1.95
CA GLU A 49 -3.57 -9.66 2.24
C GLU A 49 -2.85 -8.46 2.85
N SER A 50 -1.90 -8.70 3.76
CA SER A 50 -1.12 -7.63 4.36
C SER A 50 -0.25 -6.90 3.33
N GLU A 51 0.37 -7.61 2.38
CA GLU A 51 1.15 -6.99 1.31
C GLU A 51 0.28 -6.13 0.39
N TRP A 52 -0.89 -6.63 0.00
CA TRP A 52 -1.87 -5.87 -0.78
C TRP A 52 -2.28 -4.57 -0.10
N GLN A 53 -2.53 -4.63 1.21
CA GLN A 53 -2.90 -3.45 1.97
C GLN A 53 -1.74 -2.45 2.06
N VAL A 54 -0.49 -2.91 2.21
CA VAL A 54 0.67 -2.01 2.18
C VAL A 54 0.83 -1.36 0.81
N TRP A 55 0.64 -2.10 -0.29
CA TRP A 55 0.67 -1.53 -1.63
C TRP A 55 -0.37 -0.43 -1.82
N TRP A 56 -1.61 -0.66 -1.34
CA TRP A 56 -2.66 0.35 -1.39
C TRP A 56 -2.26 1.63 -0.64
N GLN A 57 -1.72 1.48 0.58
CA GLN A 57 -1.29 2.65 1.36
C GLN A 57 -0.13 3.40 0.69
N LEU A 58 0.81 2.68 0.08
CA LEU A 58 1.90 3.29 -0.67
C LEU A 58 1.41 4.05 -1.90
N GLU A 59 0.44 3.48 -2.62
CA GLU A 59 -0.20 4.17 -3.75
C GLU A 59 -0.87 5.47 -3.29
N GLU A 60 -1.64 5.42 -2.20
CA GLU A 60 -2.25 6.63 -1.62
C GLU A 60 -1.20 7.67 -1.23
N GLU A 61 -0.09 7.27 -0.61
CA GLU A 61 1.01 8.17 -0.24
C GLU A 61 1.71 8.79 -1.46
N LEU A 62 1.96 8.00 -2.50
CA LEU A 62 2.62 8.47 -3.72
C LEU A 62 1.72 9.41 -4.53
N LEU A 63 0.40 9.20 -4.54
CA LEU A 63 -0.57 10.08 -5.21
C LEU A 63 -0.74 11.45 -4.54
N GLN A 64 -0.25 11.62 -3.30
CA GLN A 64 -0.23 12.89 -2.59
C GLN A 64 1.09 13.66 -2.77
N LEU A 65 2.04 13.12 -3.53
CA LEU A 65 3.26 13.84 -3.86
C LEU A 65 2.95 15.06 -4.76
N PRO A 66 3.66 16.18 -4.56
CA PRO A 66 3.45 17.41 -5.33
C PRO A 66 3.82 17.28 -6.81
#